data_AF-A0A378VLL7-F1
#
_entry.id   AF-A0A378VLL7-F1
#
_cell.length_a   1.000
_cell.length_b   1.000
_cell.length_c   1.000
_cell.angle_alpha   90.00
_cell.angle_beta   90.00
_cell.angle_gamma   90.00
#
_symmetry.space_group_name_H-M   'P 1'
#
loop_
_entity.id
_entity.type
_entity.pdbx_description
1 polymer ?
#
loop_
_entity_poly.entity_id
_entity_poly.type
_entity_poly.pdbx_seq_one_letter_code
_entity_poly.pdbx_strand_id
1 'polypeptide(L)'
;MPLKFQPQERSVVMCDFRGYEEPEMVKKRPVVVIARNRHNGKLVTVVPLSSTEPVPLADYHHKMSENPLPDKPHIQCWAKCDMTATVGLARLDRYKPKGRDRCIPIISEEDFQAIKTAVAKAFKLY
;
A
#
# COMPACT_ATOMS: atom_id res chain seq x y z
N MET A 1 1.59 -0.66 -16.90
CA MET A 1 1.41 0.68 -17.50
C MET A 1 1.21 1.66 -16.37
N PRO A 2 1.92 2.80 -16.35
CA PRO A 2 1.75 3.79 -15.32
C PRO A 2 0.30 4.27 -15.20
N LEU A 3 -0.14 4.62 -13.98
CA LEU A 3 -1.44 5.24 -13.78
C LEU A 3 -1.47 6.65 -14.37
N LYS A 4 -2.56 7.01 -15.04
CA LYS A 4 -2.78 8.34 -15.65
C LYS A 4 -3.44 9.33 -14.69
N PHE A 5 -4.15 8.84 -13.70
CA PHE A 5 -4.91 9.61 -12.74
C PHE A 5 -4.67 9.07 -11.33
N GLN A 6 -4.90 9.91 -10.32
CA GLN A 6 -4.76 9.50 -8.93
C GLN A 6 -5.77 8.38 -8.60
N PRO A 7 -5.30 7.19 -8.16
CA PRO A 7 -6.19 6.17 -7.63
C PRO A 7 -6.98 6.70 -6.43
N GLN A 8 -8.16 6.15 -6.18
CA GLN A 8 -8.95 6.51 -5.00
C GLN A 8 -8.25 6.06 -3.73
N GLU A 9 -8.54 6.72 -2.61
CA GLU A 9 -8.18 6.19 -1.30
C GLU A 9 -8.77 4.79 -1.14
N ARG A 10 -8.08 3.93 -0.38
CA ARG A 10 -8.36 2.49 -0.22
C ARG A 10 -8.00 1.60 -1.42
N SER A 11 -7.63 2.19 -2.55
CA SER A 11 -7.18 1.43 -3.71
C SER A 11 -5.86 0.72 -3.42
N VAL A 12 -5.77 -0.55 -3.83
CA VAL A 12 -4.52 -1.32 -3.82
C VAL A 12 -3.93 -1.32 -5.22
N VAL A 13 -2.69 -0.86 -5.33
CA VAL A 13 -1.95 -0.75 -6.58
C VAL A 13 -0.55 -1.31 -6.42
N MET A 14 0.11 -1.64 -7.52
CA MET A 14 1.51 -2.06 -7.49
C MET A 14 2.39 -0.83 -7.57
N CYS A 15 3.27 -0.65 -6.59
CA CYS A 15 4.27 0.40 -6.57
C CYS A 15 5.66 -0.16 -6.90
N ASP A 16 6.41 0.61 -7.70
CA ASP A 16 7.78 0.35 -8.07
C ASP A 16 8.73 1.31 -7.36
N PHE A 17 9.40 0.79 -6.33
CA PHE A 17 10.32 1.53 -5.49
C PHE A 17 11.78 1.53 -6.02
N ARG A 18 11.99 1.34 -7.34
CA ARG A 18 13.32 1.51 -7.93
C ARG A 18 13.96 2.84 -7.56
N GLY A 19 15.22 2.79 -7.13
CA GLY A 19 16.02 3.94 -6.69
C GLY A 19 16.02 4.18 -5.18
N TYR A 20 15.24 3.41 -4.41
CA TYR A 20 15.38 3.30 -2.97
C TYR A 20 16.56 2.38 -2.64
N GLU A 21 17.19 2.57 -1.49
CA GLU A 21 18.37 1.81 -1.03
C GLU A 21 18.04 1.05 0.26
N GLU A 22 18.65 -0.12 0.49
CA GLU A 22 18.43 -0.86 1.74
C GLU A 22 18.92 -0.03 2.94
N PRO A 23 18.16 0.07 4.05
CA PRO A 23 17.06 -0.80 4.49
C PRO A 23 15.64 -0.40 4.04
N GLU A 24 15.50 0.53 3.09
CA GLU A 24 14.20 0.94 2.56
C GLU A 24 13.50 -0.17 1.74
N MET A 25 12.24 0.05 1.38
CA MET A 25 11.53 -0.86 0.47
C MET A 25 12.07 -0.71 -0.96
N VAL A 26 12.92 -1.64 -1.41
CA VAL A 26 13.50 -1.58 -2.78
C VAL A 26 12.72 -2.38 -3.84
N LYS A 27 11.77 -3.22 -3.41
CA LYS A 27 11.07 -4.19 -4.27
C LYS A 27 9.76 -3.62 -4.81
N LYS A 28 9.30 -4.14 -5.95
CA LYS A 28 7.92 -3.91 -6.40
C LYS A 28 6.95 -4.57 -5.42
N ARG A 29 6.06 -3.78 -4.82
CA ARG A 29 5.12 -4.27 -3.81
C ARG A 29 3.70 -3.74 -4.05
N PRO A 30 2.67 -4.50 -3.66
CA PRO A 30 1.35 -3.95 -3.48
C PRO A 30 1.38 -2.86 -2.39
N VAL A 31 0.65 -1.78 -2.61
CA VAL A 31 0.54 -0.65 -1.69
C VAL A 31 -0.92 -0.20 -1.61
N VAL A 32 -1.34 0.27 -0.44
CA VAL A 32 -2.64 0.91 -0.22
C VAL A 32 -2.47 2.42 -0.38
N VAL A 33 -3.35 3.06 -1.14
CA VAL A 33 -3.40 4.52 -1.28
C VAL A 33 -4.13 5.10 -0.07
N ILE A 34 -3.42 5.90 0.73
CA ILE A 34 -3.96 6.48 1.96
C ILE A 34 -4.36 7.95 1.82
N ALA A 35 -3.77 8.67 0.88
CA ALA A 35 -4.13 10.06 0.63
C ALA A 35 -3.80 10.48 -0.81
N ARG A 36 -4.68 11.30 -1.37
CA ARG A 36 -4.45 12.02 -2.64
C ARG A 36 -3.79 13.37 -2.36
N ASN A 37 -2.81 13.75 -3.19
CA ASN A 37 -2.26 15.09 -3.11
C ASN A 37 -3.19 16.09 -3.82
N ARG A 38 -3.69 17.09 -3.09
CA ARG A 38 -4.65 18.10 -3.58
C ARG A 38 -4.03 19.11 -4.55
N HIS A 39 -2.75 19.40 -4.40
CA HIS A 39 -2.05 20.43 -5.18
C HIS A 39 -1.28 19.84 -6.37
N ASN A 40 -0.91 18.56 -6.29
CA ASN A 40 -0.18 17.85 -7.35
C ASN A 40 -0.89 16.56 -7.76
N GLY A 41 -1.63 16.62 -8.86
CA GLY A 41 -2.36 15.48 -9.45
C GLY A 41 -1.50 14.30 -9.88
N LYS A 42 -0.16 14.39 -9.80
CA LYS A 42 0.77 13.31 -10.13
C LYS A 42 1.34 12.59 -8.90
N LEU A 43 0.95 12.97 -7.69
CA LEU A 43 1.43 12.38 -6.44
C LEU A 43 0.30 11.75 -5.62
N VAL A 44 0.61 10.65 -4.94
CA VAL A 44 -0.23 10.04 -3.90
C VAL A 44 0.63 9.54 -2.75
N THR A 45 0.06 9.43 -1.56
CA THR A 45 0.71 8.83 -0.39
C THR A 45 0.20 7.41 -0.22
N VAL A 46 1.13 6.48 0.00
CA VAL A 46 0.88 5.04 0.02
C VAL A 46 1.54 4.35 1.20
N VAL A 47 0.96 3.23 1.62
CA VAL A 47 1.52 2.30 2.61
C VAL A 47 1.79 0.95 1.96
N PRO A 48 3.00 0.40 2.04
CA PRO A 48 3.32 -0.88 1.45
C PRO A 48 2.74 -2.06 2.23
N LEU A 49 2.37 -3.09 1.47
CA LEU A 49 1.86 -4.35 1.99
C LEU A 49 2.93 -5.45 1.90
N SER A 50 2.99 -6.30 2.93
CA SER A 50 3.92 -7.42 3.05
C SER A 50 3.17 -8.71 3.36
N SER A 51 3.64 -9.82 2.79
CA SER A 51 3.14 -11.17 3.12
C SER A 51 3.93 -11.83 4.25
N THR A 52 4.92 -11.13 4.82
CA THR A 52 5.76 -11.64 5.89
C THR A 52 5.35 -10.95 7.18
N GLU A 53 5.08 -11.73 8.21
CA GLU A 53 4.80 -11.20 9.54
C GLU A 53 6.00 -10.40 10.07
N PRO A 54 5.80 -9.15 10.51
CA PRO A 54 6.88 -8.35 11.07
C PRO A 54 7.41 -8.96 12.38
N VAL A 55 8.74 -8.96 12.53
CA VAL A 55 9.42 -9.39 13.75
C VAL A 55 10.47 -8.33 14.12
N PRO A 56 10.33 -7.63 15.25
CA PRO A 56 9.21 -7.70 16.19
C PRO A 56 7.91 -7.13 15.61
N LEU A 57 6.77 -7.62 16.10
CA LEU A 57 5.48 -6.99 15.84
C LEU A 57 5.41 -5.67 16.63
N ALA A 58 4.83 -4.64 16.03
CA ALA A 58 4.76 -3.30 16.58
C ALA A 58 3.41 -2.67 16.23
N ASP A 59 2.99 -1.64 16.97
CA ASP A 59 1.63 -1.11 16.85
C ASP A 59 1.35 -0.37 15.53
N TYR A 60 2.39 -0.08 14.74
CA TYR A 60 2.30 0.47 13.39
C TYR A 60 2.21 -0.61 12.30
N HIS A 61 2.22 -1.88 12.67
CA HIS A 61 1.93 -2.99 11.77
C HIS A 61 0.45 -3.35 11.88
N HIS A 62 -0.26 -3.30 10.76
CA HIS A 62 -1.66 -3.70 10.72
C HIS A 62 -1.83 -5.04 9.99
N LYS A 63 -2.46 -6.00 10.63
CA LYS A 63 -2.84 -7.28 10.03
C LYS A 63 -4.13 -7.07 9.23
N MET A 64 -4.06 -7.18 7.90
CA MET A 64 -5.24 -7.04 7.06
C MET A 64 -6.27 -8.13 7.39
N SER A 65 -7.55 -7.74 7.43
CA SER A 65 -8.65 -8.68 7.66
C SER A 65 -8.71 -9.76 6.56
N GLU A 66 -8.53 -9.33 5.32
CA GLU A 66 -8.46 -10.17 4.13
C GLU A 66 -7.27 -9.76 3.26
N ASN A 67 -6.75 -10.68 2.44
CA ASN A 67 -5.76 -10.30 1.44
C ASN A 67 -6.43 -9.54 0.29
N PRO A 68 -6.06 -8.27 0.02
CA PRO A 68 -6.67 -7.51 -1.06
C PRO A 68 -6.31 -8.03 -2.46
N LEU A 69 -5.34 -8.96 -2.58
CA LEU A 69 -4.95 -9.53 -3.86
C LEU A 69 -5.84 -10.73 -4.19
N PRO A 70 -6.69 -10.65 -5.25
CA PRO A 70 -7.75 -11.63 -5.50
C PRO A 70 -7.26 -13.03 -5.89
N ASP A 71 -6.00 -13.17 -6.32
CA ASP A 71 -5.37 -14.46 -6.63
C ASP A 71 -4.54 -15.02 -5.47
N LYS A 72 -4.53 -14.35 -4.31
CA LYS A 72 -3.78 -14.75 -3.12
C LYS A 72 -4.62 -14.68 -1.82
N PRO A 73 -5.89 -15.12 -1.81
CA PRO A 73 -6.79 -14.92 -0.65
C PRO A 73 -6.28 -15.61 0.63
N HIS A 74 -5.54 -16.72 0.51
CA HIS A 74 -5.04 -17.49 1.66
C HIS A 74 -3.72 -16.98 2.25
N ILE A 75 -3.10 -15.98 1.63
CA ILE A 75 -1.82 -15.44 2.11
C ILE A 75 -2.13 -14.30 3.07
N GLN A 76 -1.64 -14.38 4.31
CA GLN A 76 -1.77 -13.27 5.24
C GLN A 76 -1.06 -12.02 4.71
N CYS A 77 -1.67 -10.86 4.89
CA CYS A 77 -1.15 -9.58 4.45
C CYS A 77 -1.03 -8.61 5.65
N TRP A 78 0.05 -7.82 5.64
CA TRP A 78 0.37 -6.85 6.67
C TRP A 78 0.67 -5.49 6.03
N ALA A 79 0.07 -4.43 6.55
CA ALA A 79 0.45 -3.07 6.20
C ALA A 79 1.61 -2.59 7.08
N LYS A 80 2.70 -2.14 6.44
CA LYS A 80 3.88 -1.59 7.11
C LYS A 80 3.77 -0.07 7.19
N CYS A 81 3.07 0.43 8.20
CA CYS A 81 2.67 1.84 8.26
C CYS A 81 3.82 2.80 8.60
N ASP A 82 4.93 2.27 9.12
CA ASP A 82 6.21 2.95 9.29
C ASP A 82 6.93 3.22 7.97
N MET A 83 6.61 2.47 6.90
CA MET A 83 7.19 2.63 5.57
C MET A 83 6.31 3.47 4.63
N THR A 84 5.61 4.47 5.18
CA THR A 84 4.75 5.37 4.38
C THR A 84 5.59 6.21 3.41
N ALA A 85 5.13 6.33 2.16
CA ALA A 85 5.84 7.11 1.14
C ALA A 85 4.90 7.90 0.24
N THR A 86 5.33 9.09 -0.18
CA THR A 86 4.69 9.83 -1.29
C THR A 86 5.38 9.47 -2.60
N VAL A 87 4.62 8.96 -3.56
CA VAL A 87 5.16 8.44 -4.83
C VAL A 87 4.44 9.06 -6.03
N GLY A 88 5.18 9.17 -7.14
CA GLY A 88 4.63 9.60 -8.41
C GLY A 88 3.83 8.50 -9.12
N LEU A 89 2.76 8.88 -9.83
CA LEU A 89 1.91 7.94 -10.59
C LEU A 89 2.70 7.10 -11.62
N ALA A 90 3.84 7.62 -12.08
CA ALA A 90 4.77 6.92 -12.98
C ALA A 90 5.27 5.57 -12.41
N ARG A 91 5.29 5.43 -11.08
CA ARG A 91 5.72 4.23 -10.34
C ARG A 91 4.57 3.27 -10.05
N LEU A 92 3.33 3.68 -10.31
CA LEU A 92 2.14 2.91 -9.96
C LEU A 92 1.57 2.19 -11.16
N ASP A 93 1.16 0.94 -10.97
CA ASP A 93 0.45 0.15 -11.97
C ASP A 93 -0.75 -0.56 -11.33
N ARG A 94 -1.72 -0.91 -12.16
CA ARG A 94 -2.83 -1.77 -11.75
C ARG A 94 -2.29 -3.15 -11.41
N TYR A 95 -2.90 -3.78 -10.40
CA TYR A 95 -2.59 -5.15 -10.06
C TYR A 95 -2.95 -6.08 -11.23
N LYS A 96 -2.09 -7.04 -11.56
CA LYS A 96 -2.36 -8.08 -12.58
C LYS A 96 -2.38 -9.43 -11.88
N PRO A 97 -3.56 -9.95 -11.50
CA PRO A 97 -3.67 -11.30 -10.96
C PRO A 97 -3.29 -12.34 -12.02
N LYS A 98 -2.81 -13.51 -11.59
CA LYS A 98 -2.48 -14.60 -12.50
C LYS A 98 -3.73 -15.04 -13.29
N GLY A 99 -3.64 -15.03 -14.62
CA GLY A 99 -4.73 -15.49 -15.51
C GLY A 99 -5.97 -14.59 -15.56
N ARG A 100 -5.94 -13.39 -14.99
CA ARG A 100 -7.07 -12.44 -15.00
C ARG A 100 -6.65 -11.07 -15.49
N ASP A 101 -7.63 -10.23 -15.83
CA ASP A 101 -7.36 -8.84 -16.22
C ASP A 101 -6.87 -7.97 -15.09
N ARG A 102 -6.25 -6.84 -15.47
CA ARG A 102 -5.72 -5.88 -14.52
C ARG A 102 -6.86 -5.28 -13.71
N CYS A 103 -6.73 -5.26 -12.40
CA CYS A 103 -7.71 -4.71 -11.48
C CYS A 103 -7.07 -3.74 -10.48
N ILE A 104 -7.93 -3.02 -9.76
CA ILE A 104 -7.56 -2.19 -8.62
C ILE A 104 -8.45 -2.66 -7.48
N PRO A 105 -7.97 -3.58 -6.62
CA PRO A 105 -8.71 -3.98 -5.44
C PRO A 105 -8.94 -2.79 -4.50
N ILE A 106 -10.00 -2.85 -3.71
CA ILE A 106 -10.35 -1.83 -2.73
C ILE A 106 -10.47 -2.55 -1.39
N ILE A 107 -9.79 -2.04 -0.36
CA ILE A 107 -9.86 -2.60 1.00
C ILE A 107 -11.14 -2.14 1.71
N SER A 108 -11.52 -2.83 2.78
CA SER A 108 -12.65 -2.43 3.62
C SER A 108 -12.38 -1.10 4.32
N GLU A 109 -13.45 -0.45 4.79
CA GLU A 109 -13.33 0.80 5.52
C GLU A 109 -12.66 0.57 6.88
N GLU A 110 -12.92 -0.56 7.53
CA GLU A 110 -12.36 -0.94 8.81
C GLU A 110 -10.83 -1.08 8.73
N ASP A 111 -10.33 -1.82 7.73
CA ASP A 111 -8.89 -1.94 7.49
C ASP A 111 -8.27 -0.57 7.15
N PHE A 112 -9.00 0.26 6.42
CA PHE A 112 -8.51 1.59 6.06
C PHE A 112 -8.35 2.50 7.29
N GLN A 113 -9.31 2.52 8.20
CA GLN A 113 -9.23 3.28 9.44
C GLN A 113 -8.12 2.76 10.37
N ALA A 114 -7.96 1.44 10.44
CA ALA A 114 -6.86 0.81 11.19
C ALA A 114 -5.49 1.19 10.62
N ILE A 115 -5.32 1.19 9.29
CA ILE A 115 -4.09 1.66 8.63
C ILE A 115 -3.81 3.12 8.97
N LYS A 116 -4.79 4.03 8.84
CA LYS A 116 -4.58 5.45 9.17
C LYS A 116 -4.16 5.65 10.63
N THR A 117 -4.76 4.89 11.54
CA THR A 117 -4.38 4.87 12.95
C THR A 117 -2.93 4.41 13.07
N ALA A 118 -2.60 3.22 12.56
CA ALA A 118 -1.24 2.66 12.58
C ALA A 118 -0.17 3.59 11.97
N VAL A 119 -0.49 4.35 10.90
CA VAL A 119 0.39 5.38 10.33
C VAL A 119 0.64 6.51 11.33
N ALA A 120 -0.39 7.02 11.98
CA ALA A 120 -0.22 8.08 12.98
C ALA A 120 0.53 7.58 14.23
N LYS A 121 0.38 6.31 14.61
CA LYS A 121 1.22 5.58 15.59
C LYS A 121 2.69 5.62 15.18
N ALA A 122 2.99 5.26 13.92
CA ALA A 122 4.35 5.23 13.39
C ALA A 122 5.03 6.60 13.48
N PHE A 123 4.27 7.66 13.25
CA PHE A 123 4.75 9.04 13.31
C PHE A 123 4.61 9.71 14.69
N LYS A 124 4.19 8.97 15.72
CA LYS A 124 4.03 9.48 17.10
C LYS A 124 3.13 10.72 17.17
N LEU A 125 2.07 10.72 16.37
CA LEU A 125 1.09 11.81 16.34
C LEU A 125 0.05 11.72 17.46
N TYR A 126 0.14 10.67 18.28
CA TYR A 126 -0.62 10.44 19.50
C TYR A 126 0.15 9.48 20.42
#